data_AF-A0A8T4TUG1-F1
#
_entry.id   AF-A0A8T4TUG1-F1
#
_cell.length_a   1.000
_cell.length_b   1.000
_cell.length_c   1.000
_cell.angle_alpha   90.00
_cell.angle_beta   90.00
_cell.angle_gamma   90.00
#
_symmetry.space_group_name_H-M   'P 1'
#
loop_
_entity.id
_entity.type
_entity.pdbx_description
1 polymer ?
#
loop_
_entity_poly.entity_id
_entity_poly.type
_entity_poly.pdbx_seq_one_letter_code
_entity_poly.pdbx_strand_id
1 'polypeptide(L)' 'KNHLYIFQIDKTIGTTDFEIEIYARSKEHFKETMQELQDKFNTSLKNYTYFTLGKTYKETFFPA' A
#
# COMPACT_ATOMS: atom_id res chain seq x y z
N LYS A 1 0.99 15.84 -4.31
CA LYS A 1 2.42 15.56 -4.03
C LYS A 1 2.59 14.06 -4.02
N ASN A 2 3.40 13.50 -4.91
CA ASN A 2 3.73 12.07 -4.90
C ASN A 2 4.55 11.76 -3.64
N HIS A 3 4.19 10.70 -2.94
CA HIS A 3 4.94 10.22 -1.79
C HIS A 3 6.02 9.25 -2.29
N LEU A 4 7.29 9.48 -1.92
CA LEU A 4 8.44 8.77 -2.51
C LEU A 4 8.35 7.24 -2.38
N TYR A 5 7.70 6.77 -1.33
CA TYR A 5 7.62 5.35 -0.98
C TYR A 5 6.27 4.71 -1.31
N ILE A 6 5.30 5.47 -1.81
CA ILE A 6 4.05 4.89 -2.33
C ILE A 6 4.28 4.60 -3.79
N PHE A 7 4.38 3.32 -4.11
CA PHE A 7 4.69 2.87 -5.46
C PHE A 7 3.43 2.86 -6.34
N GLN A 8 2.34 2.32 -5.81
CA GLN A 8 1.10 2.14 -6.56
C GLN A 8 -0.12 2.30 -5.65
N ILE A 9 -1.20 2.81 -6.22
CA ILE A 9 -2.53 2.87 -5.59
C ILE A 9 -3.53 2.40 -6.63
N ASP A 10 -4.23 1.31 -6.33
CA ASP A 10 -5.22 0.72 -7.22
C ASP A 10 -6.60 0.73 -6.57
N LYS A 11 -7.62 1.06 -7.35
CA LYS A 11 -9.00 0.85 -6.92
C LYS A 11 -9.34 -0.62 -7.07
N THR A 12 -9.96 -1.19 -6.06
CA THR A 12 -10.36 -2.60 -6.06
C THR A 12 -11.86 -2.78 -6.19
N ILE A 13 -12.28 -3.98 -6.62
CA ILE A 13 -13.65 -4.45 -6.51
C ILE A 13 -13.62 -5.53 -5.44
N GLY A 14 -14.16 -5.27 -4.25
CA GLY A 14 -14.09 -6.22 -3.16
C GLY A 14 -14.36 -5.62 -1.78
N THR A 15 -13.68 -6.16 -0.77
CA THR A 15 -13.83 -5.76 0.64
C THR A 15 -13.09 -4.48 1.01
N THR A 16 -12.27 -3.95 0.10
CA THR A 16 -11.54 -2.69 0.25
C THR A 16 -11.93 -1.74 -0.89
N ASP A 17 -11.76 -0.44 -0.66
CA ASP A 17 -11.96 0.58 -1.70
C ASP A 17 -10.72 0.73 -2.61
N PHE A 18 -9.54 0.51 -2.03
CA PHE A 18 -8.26 0.58 -2.72
C PHE A 18 -7.20 -0.29 -2.04
N GLU A 19 -6.15 -0.60 -2.80
CA GLU A 19 -4.90 -1.21 -2.35
C GLU A 19 -3.75 -0.24 -2.58
N ILE A 20 -2.76 -0.25 -1.67
CA ILE A 20 -1.57 0.60 -1.75
C ILE A 20 -0.33 -0.29 -1.64
N GLU A 21 0.56 -0.18 -2.61
CA GLU A 21 1.89 -0.78 -2.54
C GLU A 21 2.91 0.24 -1.99
N ILE A 22 3.61 -0.13 -0.92
CA ILE A 22 4.58 0.72 -0.23
C ILE A 22 5.93 0.01 -0.19
N TYR A 23 6.98 0.68 -0.70
CA TYR A 23 8.35 0.21 -0.57
C TYR A 23 9.03 0.81 0.66
N ALA A 24 9.04 0.03 1.74
CA ALA A 24 9.74 0.37 2.96
C ALA A 24 11.11 -0.33 3.04
N ARG A 25 12.04 0.29 3.78
CA ARG A 25 13.42 -0.21 3.96
C ARG A 25 13.56 -1.06 5.22
N SER A 26 12.61 -0.91 6.14
CA SER A 26 12.50 -1.62 7.41
C SER A 26 11.03 -1.61 7.84
N LYS A 27 10.71 -2.38 8.88
CA LYS A 27 9.38 -2.38 9.48
C LYS A 27 9.04 -1.03 10.10
N GLU A 28 10.03 -0.36 10.67
CA GLU A 28 9.92 0.96 11.28
C GLU A 28 9.59 2.02 10.22
N HIS A 29 10.31 2.03 9.10
CA HIS A 29 10.04 2.95 7.99
C HIS A 29 8.62 2.76 7.40
N PHE A 30 8.13 1.51 7.36
CA PHE A 30 6.74 1.24 6.97
C PHE A 30 5.74 1.87 7.94
N LYS A 31 5.96 1.70 9.26
CA LYS A 31 5.06 2.27 10.28
C LYS A 31 5.04 3.80 10.20
N GLU A 32 6.20 4.43 10.03
CA GLU A 32 6.31 5.89 9.86
C GLU A 32 5.54 6.35 8.63
N THR A 33 5.73 5.70 7.48
CA THR A 33 5.01 6.01 6.24
C THR A 33 3.49 5.84 6.40
N MET A 34 3.05 4.78 7.07
CA MET A 34 1.62 4.57 7.32
C MET A 34 1.03 5.58 8.30
N GLN A 35 1.79 5.98 9.33
CA GLN A 35 1.36 7.01 10.25
C GLN A 35 1.17 8.35 9.52
N GLU A 36 2.12 8.73 8.65
CA GLU A 36 1.99 9.94 7.84
C GLU A 36 0.74 9.91 6.93
N LEU A 37 0.42 8.75 6.34
CA LEU A 37 -0.79 8.56 5.54
C LEU A 37 -2.06 8.70 6.38
N GLN A 38 -2.08 8.03 7.53
CA GLN A 38 -3.23 8.07 8.43
C GLN A 38 -3.47 9.47 8.98
N ASP A 39 -2.43 10.18 9.40
CA ASP A 39 -2.54 11.55 9.91
C ASP A 39 -3.07 12.50 8.84
N LYS A 40 -2.56 12.35 7.61
CA LYS A 40 -2.94 13.21 6.48
C LYS A 40 -4.35 12.94 5.96
N PHE A 41 -4.81 11.69 6.02
CA PHE A 41 -6.09 11.26 5.45
C PHE A 41 -7.03 10.71 6.51
N ASN A 42 -6.89 11.14 7.77
CA ASN A 42 -7.62 10.62 8.93
C ASN A 42 -9.15 10.64 8.81
N THR A 43 -9.72 11.52 7.98
CA THR A 43 -11.16 11.59 7.73
C THR A 43 -11.65 10.61 6.66
N SER A 44 -10.76 10.17 5.76
CA SER A 44 -11.07 9.31 4.61
C SER A 44 -10.62 7.87 4.81
N LEU A 45 -9.46 7.66 5.45
CA LEU A 45 -8.84 6.36 5.70
C LEU A 45 -9.34 5.80 7.03
N LYS A 46 -10.46 5.06 6.98
CA LYS A 46 -11.13 4.56 8.20
C LYS A 46 -10.70 3.15 8.61
N ASN A 47 -10.54 2.26 7.63
CA ASN A 47 -10.19 0.86 7.86
C ASN A 47 -8.94 0.53 7.03
N TYR A 48 -8.01 -0.19 7.62
CA TYR A 48 -6.77 -0.59 6.96
C TYR A 48 -6.34 -1.97 7.46
N THR A 49 -5.72 -2.74 6.56
CA THR A 49 -5.12 -4.04 6.87
C THR A 49 -3.79 -4.10 6.15
N TYR A 50 -2.79 -4.68 6.81
CA TYR A 50 -1.41 -4.69 6.32
C TYR A 50 -0.95 -6.09 6.01
N PHE A 51 -0.26 -6.24 4.89
CA PHE A 51 0.38 -7.49 4.48
C PHE A 51 1.85 -7.21 4.20
N THR A 52 2.73 -8.02 4.78
CA THR A 52 4.16 -7.99 4.47
C THR A 52 4.46 -9.04 3.42
N LEU A 53 5.11 -8.65 2.32
CA LEU A 53 5.58 -9.58 1.31
C LEU A 53 6.84 -10.29 1.80
N GLY A 54 6.74 -11.60 2.04
CA GLY A 54 7.89 -12.42 2.44
C GLY A 54 8.77 -12.85 1.27
N LYS A 55 8.16 -13.12 0.10
CA LYS A 55 8.87 -13.51 -1.13
C LYS A 55 8.03 -13.12 -2.34
N THR A 56 8.68 -12.57 -3.36
CA THR A 56 8.04 -12.19 -4.63
C THR A 56 8.42 -13.19 -5.72
N TYR A 57 7.43 -13.68 -6.44
CA TYR A 57 7.61 -14.49 -7.64
C TYR A 57 7.05 -13.70 -8.82
N LYS A 58 7.85 -13.50 -9.87
CA LYS A 58 7.41 -12.80 -11.07
C LYS A 58 6.86 -13.81 -12.06
N GLU A 59 5.56 -13.74 -12.30
CA GLU A 59 4.92 -14.41 -13.42
C GLU A 59 4.52 -13.35 -14.44
N THR A 60 4.97 -13.49 -15.68
CA THR A 60 4.55 -12.59 -16.77
C THR A 60 3.44 -13.31 -17.52
N PHE A 61 2.21 -13.14 -17.04
CA PHE A 61 1.02 -13.71 -17.68
C PHE A 61 0.06 -12.57 -18.01
N PHE A 62 -0.06 -12.28 -19.31
CA PHE A 62 -1.15 -11.48 -19.85
C PHE A 62 -1.89 -12.42 -20.81
N PRO A 63 -3.07 -12.95 -20.44
CA PRO A 63 -3.87 -13.72 -21.38
C PRO A 63 -4.30 -12.79 -22.52
N ALA A 64 -4.05 -13.23 -23.76
CA ALA A 64 -4.52 -12.57 -24.97
C ALA A 64 -6.04 -12.66 -25.12
#